data_AF-A0A0N8R7E3-F1
#
_entry.id   AF-A0A0N8R7E3-F1
#
_cell.length_a   1.000
_cell.length_b   1.000
_cell.length_c   1.000
_cell.angle_alpha   90.00
_cell.angle_beta   90.00
_cell.angle_gamma   90.00
#
_symmetry.space_group_name_H-M   'P 1'
#
loop_
_entity.id
_entity.type
_entity.pdbx_description
1 polymer ?
#
loop_
_entity_poly.entity_id
_entity_poly.type
_entity_poly.pdbx_seq_one_letter_code
_entity_poly.pdbx_strand_id
1 'polypeptide(L)'
;MRLWRRAVAGGRISAVVRADCQPRNGSVSVLPILRPAPMTTPSAVPPPPSELAVRTCGVAGITLALFLGVGLLASGMLLVSGKVELLPKPLTLDAALHGEVTHQLAKQLSGTFLARHAANIERGASWLLFHDTGPRVRQGCPGWLFLIDEFRLNRDAQANAQRKALAVIAVQRSLKKRGIELLVAVVPDKSRIAATRLCGLYRPDVLQTRVQHWTQDLQAAGVDALDLTAPLQPLGEAAYLRTDTHWSESGANSAARAIGLQVQKAGIQATPQRQFQIQTLPIAERPGDLVRLAGLDWLPSSLQPAPQSVAATQITELASESAAGG
;
A
#
# COMPACT_ATOMS: atom_id res chain seq x y z
N MET A 1 48.27 0.55 11.12
CA MET A 1 49.22 1.68 11.03
C MET A 1 50.09 1.43 9.79
N ARG A 2 50.13 2.38 8.84
CA ARG A 2 50.90 2.38 7.57
C ARG A 2 50.42 1.37 6.51
N LEU A 3 50.40 1.66 5.21
CA LEU A 3 50.53 2.85 4.38
C LEU A 3 50.30 2.30 2.95
N TRP A 4 49.38 2.87 2.17
CA TRP A 4 49.43 2.73 0.70
C TRP A 4 49.41 4.14 0.10
N ARG A 5 50.46 4.45 -0.66
CA ARG A 5 50.70 5.72 -1.36
C ARG A 5 50.91 5.45 -2.85
N ARG A 6 50.30 6.31 -3.67
CA ARG A 6 50.64 6.74 -5.06
C ARG A 6 50.37 5.70 -6.17
N ALA A 7 50.03 6.06 -7.41
CA ALA A 7 50.24 7.27 -8.24
C ALA A 7 49.03 7.48 -9.20
N VAL A 8 48.51 8.69 -9.46
CA VAL A 8 48.88 9.74 -10.46
C VAL A 8 48.94 9.28 -11.93
N ALA A 9 47.98 9.76 -12.74
CA ALA A 9 48.11 10.33 -14.10
C ALA A 9 46.68 10.73 -14.55
N GLY A 10 46.36 11.91 -15.11
CA GLY A 10 47.15 12.83 -15.91
C GLY A 10 46.62 12.82 -17.35
N GLY A 11 45.63 13.66 -17.66
CA GLY A 11 45.06 13.77 -19.01
C GLY A 11 44.26 15.05 -19.22
N ARG A 12 44.94 16.14 -19.60
CA ARG A 12 44.32 17.37 -20.12
C ARG A 12 44.16 17.20 -21.63
N ILE A 13 42.94 17.40 -22.15
CA ILE A 13 42.70 17.54 -23.58
C ILE A 13 42.30 19.00 -23.82
N SER A 14 43.23 19.77 -24.38
CA SER A 14 42.98 21.09 -24.94
C SER A 14 42.50 20.93 -26.37
N ALA A 15 41.24 21.26 -26.65
CA ALA A 15 40.75 21.46 -28.01
C ALA A 15 40.77 22.95 -28.33
N VAL A 16 41.67 23.33 -29.23
CA VAL A 16 41.75 24.65 -29.85
C VAL A 16 40.59 24.77 -30.84
N VAL A 17 39.65 25.68 -30.57
CA VAL A 17 38.60 26.06 -31.53
C VAL A 17 39.20 27.11 -32.47
N ARG A 18 39.44 26.74 -33.73
CA ARG A 18 39.57 27.70 -34.83
C ARG A 18 38.18 27.93 -35.41
N ALA A 19 37.72 29.16 -35.32
CA ALA A 19 36.59 29.66 -36.10
C ALA A 19 37.14 30.15 -37.44
N ASP A 20 36.63 29.59 -38.54
CA ASP A 20 36.62 30.29 -39.83
C ASP A 20 35.36 29.90 -40.59
N CYS A 21 34.47 30.88 -40.71
CA CYS A 21 33.27 30.85 -41.52
C CYS A 21 33.61 31.37 -42.91
N GLN A 22 33.48 30.55 -43.95
CA GLN A 22 33.34 31.06 -45.32
C GLN A 22 32.50 30.09 -46.18
N PRO A 23 31.51 30.58 -46.93
CA PRO A 23 30.67 29.74 -47.79
C PRO A 23 31.37 29.55 -49.14
N ARG A 24 31.41 28.31 -49.65
CA ARG A 24 31.70 28.04 -51.06
C ARG A 24 30.46 27.50 -51.75
N ASN A 25 29.90 28.33 -52.64
CA ASN A 25 28.96 27.95 -53.67
C ASN A 25 29.63 26.98 -54.66
N GLY A 26 28.94 25.90 -55.00
CA GLY A 26 29.35 24.97 -56.06
C GLY A 26 28.24 23.97 -56.33
N SER A 27 27.77 23.92 -57.58
CA SER A 27 26.57 23.21 -58.02
C SER A 27 26.90 21.84 -58.66
N VAL A 28 25.89 20.96 -58.64
CA VAL A 28 25.59 19.83 -59.56
C VAL A 28 26.28 18.46 -59.31
N SER A 29 25.49 17.40 -58.95
CA SER A 29 25.05 16.31 -59.86
C SER A 29 24.63 14.98 -59.17
N VAL A 30 23.36 14.58 -59.35
CA VAL A 30 22.74 13.28 -59.76
C VAL A 30 23.18 11.89 -59.18
N LEU A 31 22.29 11.31 -58.32
CA LEU A 31 21.86 9.88 -58.09
C LEU A 31 22.85 8.80 -57.52
N PRO A 32 22.38 7.64 -56.95
CA PRO A 32 21.68 7.40 -55.67
C PRO A 32 22.40 6.33 -54.80
N ILE A 33 22.69 6.58 -53.51
CA ILE A 33 23.24 5.52 -52.62
C ILE A 33 22.62 5.61 -51.21
N LEU A 34 22.26 4.43 -50.69
CA LEU A 34 21.78 4.11 -49.35
C LEU A 34 22.02 5.18 -48.28
N ARG A 35 20.95 5.71 -47.66
CA ARG A 35 21.05 6.49 -46.43
C ARG A 35 20.95 5.56 -45.20
N PRO A 36 22.01 5.39 -44.40
CA PRO A 36 21.83 5.03 -43.00
C PRO A 36 21.12 6.20 -42.30
N ALA A 37 20.10 5.91 -41.50
CA ALA A 37 19.46 6.93 -40.67
C ALA A 37 20.53 7.53 -39.73
N PRO A 38 20.70 8.86 -39.67
CA PRO A 38 21.61 9.45 -38.71
C PRO A 38 21.08 9.20 -37.30
N MET A 39 21.86 8.48 -36.48
CA MET A 39 21.68 8.46 -35.03
C MET A 39 21.87 9.90 -34.54
N THR A 40 20.76 10.57 -34.24
CA THR A 40 20.78 11.86 -33.56
C THR A 40 21.29 11.64 -32.14
N THR A 41 22.43 12.23 -31.82
CA THR A 41 22.89 12.37 -30.44
C THR A 41 21.79 13.04 -29.62
N PRO A 42 21.38 12.50 -28.45
CA PRO A 42 20.36 13.13 -27.63
C PRO A 42 20.87 14.52 -27.20
N SER A 43 20.14 15.56 -27.60
CA SER A 43 20.41 16.94 -27.21
C SER A 43 20.32 17.06 -25.69
N ALA A 44 21.40 17.51 -25.04
CA ALA A 44 21.43 17.82 -23.62
C ALA A 44 20.71 19.13 -23.27
N VAL A 45 20.17 19.83 -24.28
CA VAL A 45 19.42 21.08 -24.10
C VAL A 45 17.92 20.74 -24.14
N PRO A 46 17.15 21.04 -23.07
CA PRO A 46 15.72 20.83 -23.09
C PRO A 46 15.10 21.64 -24.24
N PRO A 47 14.14 21.08 -24.99
CA PRO A 47 13.49 21.79 -26.07
C PRO A 47 12.82 23.08 -25.52
N PRO A 48 12.79 24.16 -26.31
CA PRO A 48 12.10 25.38 -25.91
C PRO A 48 10.63 25.07 -25.61
N PRO A 49 10.00 25.79 -24.65
CA PRO A 49 8.60 25.56 -24.31
C PRO A 49 7.73 25.76 -25.55
N SER A 50 6.75 24.87 -25.72
CA SER A 50 5.80 24.97 -26.85
C SER A 50 4.98 26.26 -26.75
N GLU A 51 4.48 26.77 -27.88
CA GLU A 51 3.61 27.96 -27.88
C GLU A 51 2.39 27.79 -26.97
N LEU A 52 1.84 26.57 -26.89
CA LEU A 52 0.74 26.25 -25.98
C LEU A 52 1.17 26.44 -24.53
N ALA A 53 2.36 25.97 -24.13
CA ALA A 53 2.88 26.14 -22.77
C ALA A 53 3.10 27.60 -22.40
N VAL A 54 3.57 28.43 -23.34
CA VAL A 54 3.75 29.88 -23.12
C VAL A 54 2.40 30.58 -22.95
N ARG A 55 1.39 30.23 -23.76
CA ARG A 55 0.03 30.80 -23.66
C ARG A 55 -0.72 30.37 -22.41
N THR A 56 -0.54 29.13 -21.96
CA THR A 56 -1.21 28.61 -20.75
C THR A 56 -0.49 28.98 -19.47
N CYS A 57 0.78 29.39 -19.52
CA CYS A 57 1.57 29.78 -18.34
C CYS A 57 0.92 30.91 -17.52
N GLY A 58 0.41 31.96 -18.19
CA GLY A 58 -0.26 33.07 -17.51
C GLY A 58 -1.56 32.64 -16.83
N VAL A 59 -2.35 31.81 -17.51
CA VAL A 59 -3.59 31.23 -16.94
C VAL A 59 -3.27 30.36 -15.73
N ALA A 60 -2.28 29.46 -15.84
CA ALA A 60 -1.84 28.60 -14.75
C ALA A 60 -1.35 29.43 -13.54
N GLY A 61 -0.59 30.51 -13.78
CA GLY A 61 -0.15 31.44 -12.74
C GLY A 61 -1.32 32.14 -12.03
N ILE A 62 -2.29 32.64 -12.79
CA ILE A 62 -3.50 33.28 -12.23
C ILE A 62 -4.33 32.26 -11.44
N THR A 63 -4.52 31.05 -11.97
CA THR A 63 -5.26 29.98 -11.29
C THR A 63 -4.60 29.60 -9.97
N LEU A 64 -3.26 29.47 -9.95
CA LEU A 64 -2.52 29.19 -8.73
C LEU A 64 -2.65 30.33 -7.72
N ALA A 65 -2.51 31.58 -8.16
CA ALA A 65 -2.63 32.74 -7.28
C ALA A 65 -4.03 32.87 -6.66
N LEU A 66 -5.08 32.63 -7.44
CA LEU A 66 -6.47 32.61 -6.95
C LEU A 66 -6.68 31.47 -5.95
N PHE A 67 -6.18 30.27 -6.25
CA PHE A 67 -6.30 29.11 -5.35
C PHE A 67 -5.60 29.38 -4.00
N LEU A 68 -4.38 29.89 -4.03
CA LEU A 68 -3.63 30.26 -2.82
C LEU A 68 -4.34 31.39 -2.05
N GLY A 69 -4.85 32.42 -2.74
CA GLY A 69 -5.58 33.52 -2.14
C GLY A 69 -6.86 33.06 -1.41
N VAL A 70 -7.66 32.21 -2.06
CA VAL A 70 -8.87 31.62 -1.46
C VAL A 70 -8.51 30.72 -0.28
N GLY A 71 -7.48 29.88 -0.40
CA GLY A 71 -7.00 29.03 0.69
C GLY A 71 -6.53 29.84 1.90
N LEU A 72 -5.83 30.95 1.68
CA LEU A 72 -5.34 31.84 2.73
C LEU A 72 -6.49 32.59 3.41
N LEU A 73 -7.47 33.08 2.65
CA LEU A 73 -8.67 33.72 3.18
C LEU A 73 -9.51 32.75 4.01
N ALA A 74 -9.78 31.54 3.49
CA ALA A 74 -10.51 30.51 4.21
C ALA A 74 -9.80 30.10 5.52
N SER A 75 -8.48 29.94 5.47
CA SER A 75 -7.66 29.66 6.66
C SER A 75 -7.73 30.81 7.67
N GLY A 76 -7.63 32.06 7.20
CA GLY A 76 -7.77 33.25 8.04
C GLY A 76 -9.13 33.34 8.72
N MET A 77 -10.22 33.05 8.00
CA MET A 77 -11.57 33.03 8.58
C MET A 77 -11.77 31.90 9.61
N LEU A 78 -11.16 30.73 9.41
CA LEU A 78 -11.16 29.62 10.38
C LEU A 78 -10.43 29.98 11.67
N LEU A 79 -9.35 30.75 11.57
CA LEU A 79 -8.60 31.26 12.71
C LEU A 79 -9.39 32.33 13.48
N VAL A 80 -9.97 33.29 12.77
CA VAL A 80 -10.80 34.36 13.37
C VAL A 80 -12.05 33.81 14.05
N SER A 81 -12.63 32.74 13.51
CA SER A 81 -13.81 32.08 14.10
C SER A 81 -13.51 31.21 15.33
N GLY A 82 -12.24 31.13 15.78
CA GLY A 82 -11.84 30.39 16.99
C GLY A 82 -11.95 28.86 16.86
N LYS A 83 -12.19 28.34 15.65
CA LYS A 83 -12.36 26.90 15.39
C LYS A 83 -11.04 26.15 15.24
N VAL A 84 -9.92 26.87 15.15
CA VAL A 84 -8.56 26.35 15.01
C VAL A 84 -7.65 27.15 15.93
N GLU A 85 -6.86 26.46 16.76
CA GLU A 85 -5.87 27.09 17.63
C GLU A 85 -4.52 27.14 16.92
N LEU A 86 -4.03 28.36 16.62
CA LEU A 86 -2.72 28.57 15.97
C LEU A 86 -1.53 28.01 16.77
N LEU A 87 -1.68 27.93 18.09
CA LEU A 87 -0.61 27.61 19.03
C LEU A 87 -1.08 26.50 19.97
N PRO A 88 -0.82 25.23 19.62
CA PRO A 88 -1.15 24.11 20.50
C PRO A 88 -0.37 24.20 21.81
N LYS A 89 -1.04 23.97 22.94
CA LYS A 89 -0.40 23.97 24.28
C LYS A 89 -0.06 22.53 24.72
N PRO A 90 1.14 22.26 25.27
CA PRO A 90 2.24 23.18 25.57
C PRO A 90 3.22 23.40 24.40
N LEU A 91 3.68 24.64 24.25
CA LEU A 91 4.71 25.01 23.28
C LEU A 91 6.09 24.79 23.89
N THR A 92 6.72 23.66 23.59
CA THR A 92 8.13 23.42 23.96
C THR A 92 9.02 23.55 22.72
N LEU A 93 10.27 24.00 22.91
CA LEU A 93 11.28 24.07 21.83
C LEU A 93 11.54 22.68 21.22
N ASP A 94 11.48 21.64 22.05
CA ASP A 94 11.60 20.26 21.62
C ASP A 94 10.45 19.86 20.68
N ALA A 95 9.20 20.15 21.04
CA ALA A 95 8.04 19.90 20.19
C ALA A 95 8.09 20.67 18.86
N ALA A 96 8.64 21.89 18.86
CA ALA A 96 8.81 22.67 17.64
C ALA A 96 9.89 22.08 16.72
N LEU A 97 11.05 21.69 17.26
CA LEU A 97 12.16 21.11 16.48
C LEU A 97 11.80 19.75 15.86
N HIS A 98 10.95 18.98 16.54
CA HIS A 98 10.46 17.69 16.04
C HIS A 98 9.20 17.81 15.15
N GLY A 99 8.75 19.03 14.87
CA GLY A 99 7.63 19.30 13.96
C GLY A 99 6.23 19.02 14.54
N GLU A 100 6.12 18.76 15.85
CA GLU A 100 4.86 18.41 16.52
C GLU A 100 3.84 19.57 16.46
N VAL A 101 4.31 20.81 16.57
CA VAL A 101 3.46 22.02 16.42
C VAL A 101 2.85 22.09 15.03
N THR A 102 3.66 21.88 13.98
CA THR A 102 3.19 21.87 12.59
C THR A 102 2.26 20.69 12.33
N HIS A 103 2.55 19.52 12.87
CA HIS A 103 1.71 18.33 12.76
C HIS A 103 0.33 18.54 13.39
N GLN A 104 0.25 19.13 14.56
CA GLN A 104 -1.02 19.41 15.24
C GLN A 104 -1.85 20.47 14.53
N LEU A 105 -1.22 21.55 14.06
CA LEU A 105 -1.89 22.56 13.24
C LEU A 105 -2.41 21.96 11.93
N ALA A 106 -1.60 21.17 11.23
CA ALA A 106 -2.00 20.49 10.00
C ALA A 106 -3.18 19.53 10.26
N LYS A 107 -3.17 18.80 11.39
CA LYS A 107 -4.25 17.91 11.80
C LYS A 107 -5.56 18.69 12.03
N GLN A 108 -5.51 19.83 12.72
CA GLN A 108 -6.69 20.68 12.93
C GLN A 108 -7.24 21.21 11.60
N LEU A 109 -6.38 21.72 10.71
CA LEU A 109 -6.78 22.24 9.41
C LEU A 109 -7.37 21.16 8.50
N SER A 110 -6.77 19.97 8.47
CA SER A 110 -7.28 18.83 7.68
C SER A 110 -8.63 18.30 8.15
N GLY A 111 -8.99 18.53 9.42
CA GLY A 111 -10.26 18.09 10.01
C GLY A 111 -11.45 18.99 9.65
N THR A 112 -11.20 20.17 9.09
CA THR A 112 -12.26 21.13 8.73
C THR A 112 -13.19 20.56 7.65
N PHE A 113 -14.45 20.99 7.64
CA PHE A 113 -15.44 20.53 6.66
C PHE A 113 -14.97 20.81 5.23
N LEU A 114 -14.47 22.03 4.96
CA LEU A 114 -14.01 22.44 3.65
C LEU A 114 -12.80 21.61 3.18
N ALA A 115 -11.80 21.41 4.05
CA ALA A 115 -10.62 20.61 3.71
C ALA A 115 -11.00 19.15 3.40
N ARG A 116 -11.88 18.54 4.21
CA ARG A 116 -12.38 17.18 3.95
C ARG A 116 -13.15 17.07 2.65
N HIS A 117 -14.02 18.03 2.36
CA HIS A 117 -14.81 18.02 1.13
C HIS A 117 -13.92 18.21 -0.11
N ALA A 118 -12.96 19.13 -0.04
CA ALA A 118 -11.97 19.33 -1.11
C ALA A 118 -11.11 18.07 -1.33
N ALA A 119 -10.63 17.44 -0.25
CA ALA A 119 -9.88 16.18 -0.33
C ALA A 119 -10.70 15.04 -0.93
N ASN A 120 -11.99 14.93 -0.55
CA ASN A 120 -12.89 13.95 -1.14
C ASN A 120 -13.07 14.20 -2.64
N ILE A 121 -13.39 15.43 -3.06
CA ILE A 121 -13.55 15.79 -4.48
C ILE A 121 -12.28 15.49 -5.26
N GLU A 122 -11.12 15.90 -4.77
CA GLU A 122 -9.83 15.58 -5.39
C GLU A 122 -9.66 14.06 -5.55
N ARG A 123 -9.97 13.29 -4.50
CA ARG A 123 -9.83 11.85 -4.52
C ARG A 123 -10.77 11.16 -5.49
N GLY A 124 -12.02 11.61 -5.56
CA GLY A 124 -12.98 11.15 -6.54
C GLY A 124 -12.57 11.51 -7.98
N ALA A 125 -12.08 12.74 -8.21
CA ALA A 125 -11.61 13.18 -9.52
C ALA A 125 -10.38 12.37 -9.97
N SER A 126 -9.40 12.17 -9.08
CA SER A 126 -8.22 11.35 -9.34
C SER A 126 -8.57 9.90 -9.70
N TRP A 127 -9.57 9.32 -9.05
CA TRP A 127 -10.10 8.00 -9.42
C TRP A 127 -10.84 8.00 -10.76
N LEU A 128 -11.78 8.93 -10.98
CA LEU A 128 -12.62 8.93 -12.17
C LEU A 128 -11.86 9.29 -13.45
N LEU A 129 -10.81 10.11 -13.36
CA LEU A 129 -10.02 10.57 -14.49
C LEU A 129 -8.80 9.70 -14.78
N PHE A 130 -8.16 9.16 -13.72
CA PHE A 130 -6.86 8.48 -13.84
C PHE A 130 -6.83 7.08 -13.23
N HIS A 131 -7.95 6.60 -12.69
CA HIS A 131 -8.01 5.35 -11.92
C HIS A 131 -7.02 5.31 -10.74
N ASP A 132 -6.67 6.47 -10.19
CA ASP A 132 -5.78 6.57 -9.03
C ASP A 132 -6.53 6.22 -7.73
N THR A 133 -6.06 5.17 -7.06
CA THR A 133 -6.59 4.66 -5.79
C THR A 133 -5.89 5.26 -4.55
N GLY A 134 -5.03 6.26 -4.77
CA GLY A 134 -4.37 7.03 -3.74
C GLY A 134 -3.16 6.34 -3.12
N PRO A 135 -2.69 6.83 -1.96
CA PRO A 135 -1.40 6.43 -1.41
C PRO A 135 -1.44 5.08 -0.67
N ARG A 136 -2.63 4.53 -0.37
CA ARG A 136 -2.78 3.34 0.49
C ARG A 136 -3.14 2.07 -0.27
N VAL A 137 -3.67 2.22 -1.48
CA VAL A 137 -4.22 1.12 -2.27
C VAL A 137 -3.53 1.11 -3.63
N ARG A 138 -3.40 -0.08 -4.20
CA ARG A 138 -2.90 -0.28 -5.56
C ARG A 138 -3.90 -1.12 -6.31
N GLN A 139 -4.12 -0.77 -7.57
CA GLN A 139 -4.94 -1.55 -8.48
C GLN A 139 -4.07 -2.60 -9.17
N GLY A 140 -4.51 -3.86 -9.13
CA GLY A 140 -3.93 -4.93 -9.93
C GLY A 140 -4.75 -5.14 -11.19
N CYS A 141 -5.18 -6.38 -11.45
CA CYS A 141 -6.09 -6.66 -12.57
C CYS A 141 -7.41 -5.89 -12.42
N PRO A 142 -8.20 -5.70 -13.49
CA PRO A 142 -9.48 -5.01 -13.41
C PRO A 142 -10.36 -5.54 -12.26
N GLY A 143 -10.73 -4.64 -11.34
CA GLY A 143 -11.54 -4.95 -10.16
C GLY A 143 -10.79 -5.58 -8.96
N TRP A 144 -9.47 -5.73 -9.04
CA TRP A 144 -8.63 -6.18 -7.93
C TRP A 144 -7.86 -5.03 -7.31
N LEU A 145 -7.99 -4.91 -5.98
CA LEU A 145 -7.27 -3.93 -5.19
C LEU A 145 -6.34 -4.64 -4.20
N PHE A 146 -5.21 -4.01 -3.90
CA PHE A 146 -4.23 -4.51 -2.94
C PHE A 146 -3.79 -3.40 -1.99
N LEU A 147 -3.49 -3.78 -0.74
CA LEU A 147 -2.95 -2.87 0.26
C LEU A 147 -1.49 -2.55 -0.07
N ILE A 148 -1.12 -1.26 -0.10
CA ILE A 148 0.24 -0.85 -0.45
C ILE A 148 1.32 -1.43 0.49
N ASP A 149 0.97 -1.62 1.76
CA ASP A 149 1.91 -2.11 2.78
C ASP A 149 2.40 -3.53 2.49
N GLU A 150 1.68 -4.29 1.66
CA GLU A 150 2.13 -5.62 1.23
C GLU A 150 3.33 -5.58 0.27
N PHE A 151 3.58 -4.44 -0.36
CA PHE A 151 4.67 -4.21 -1.33
C PHE A 151 5.80 -3.36 -0.75
N ARG A 152 5.57 -2.69 0.38
CA ARG A 152 6.53 -1.75 0.97
C ARG A 152 7.74 -2.45 1.55
N LEU A 153 8.91 -1.91 1.22
CA LEU A 153 10.17 -2.24 1.87
C LEU A 153 10.33 -1.36 3.11
N ASN A 154 10.69 -1.99 4.23
CA ASN A 154 10.96 -1.29 5.48
C ASN A 154 12.46 -1.39 5.77
N ARG A 155 13.14 -0.26 6.00
CA ARG A 155 14.58 -0.21 6.29
C ARG A 155 14.95 -1.13 7.45
N ASP A 156 14.13 -1.13 8.50
CA ASP A 156 14.36 -1.92 9.72
C ASP A 156 13.50 -3.20 9.76
N ALA A 157 13.15 -3.77 8.60
CA ALA A 157 12.22 -4.91 8.50
C ALA A 157 12.61 -6.09 9.41
N GLN A 158 13.88 -6.48 9.42
CA GLN A 158 14.38 -7.59 10.22
C GLN A 158 14.29 -7.30 11.73
N ALA A 159 14.75 -6.12 12.17
CA ALA A 159 14.64 -5.72 13.57
C ALA A 159 13.18 -5.59 14.04
N ASN A 160 12.29 -5.12 13.17
CA ASN A 160 10.86 -5.05 13.44
C ASN A 160 10.23 -6.45 13.57
N ALA A 161 10.57 -7.37 12.67
CA ALA A 161 10.11 -8.74 12.71
C ALA A 161 10.58 -9.46 13.98
N GLN A 162 11.85 -9.28 14.36
CA GLN A 162 12.42 -9.84 15.58
C GLN A 162 11.75 -9.27 16.84
N ARG A 163 11.53 -7.96 16.92
CA ARG A 163 10.79 -7.34 18.05
C ARG A 163 9.37 -7.88 18.18
N LYS A 164 8.67 -8.07 17.06
CA LYS A 164 7.33 -8.69 17.05
C LYS A 164 7.37 -10.15 17.49
N ALA A 165 8.37 -10.92 17.05
CA ALA A 165 8.57 -12.31 17.50
C ALA A 165 8.83 -12.38 19.00
N LEU A 166 9.68 -11.51 19.55
CA LEU A 166 9.95 -11.44 20.98
C LEU A 166 8.69 -11.11 21.80
N ALA A 167 7.82 -10.23 21.29
CA ALA A 167 6.53 -9.95 21.93
C ALA A 167 5.62 -11.20 21.95
N VAL A 168 5.53 -11.94 20.85
CA VAL A 168 4.76 -13.20 20.77
C VAL A 168 5.32 -14.25 21.73
N ILE A 169 6.65 -14.42 21.78
CA ILE A 169 7.32 -15.35 22.70
C ILE A 169 7.04 -14.97 24.16
N ALA A 170 7.04 -13.68 24.50
CA ALA A 170 6.70 -13.21 25.85
C ALA A 170 5.24 -13.52 26.21
N VAL A 171 4.31 -13.32 25.28
CA VAL A 171 2.89 -13.71 25.44
C VAL A 171 2.76 -15.22 25.65
N GLN A 172 3.42 -16.03 24.81
CA GLN A 172 3.40 -17.49 24.91
C GLN A 172 3.88 -17.97 26.28
N ARG A 173 5.01 -17.46 26.76
CA ARG A 173 5.54 -17.81 28.09
C ARG A 173 4.59 -17.42 29.22
N SER A 174 3.94 -16.26 29.10
CA SER A 174 2.95 -15.80 30.08
C SER A 174 1.69 -16.66 30.10
N LEU A 175 1.23 -17.14 28.94
CA LEU A 175 0.09 -18.06 28.83
C LEU A 175 0.45 -19.45 29.37
N LYS A 176 1.64 -19.97 29.02
CA LYS A 176 2.10 -21.28 29.48
C LYS A 176 2.22 -21.39 31.01
N LYS A 177 2.64 -20.32 31.69
CA LYS A 177 2.63 -20.26 33.18
C LYS A 177 1.25 -20.46 33.81
N ARG A 178 0.18 -20.23 33.04
CA ARG A 178 -1.22 -20.40 33.44
C ARG A 178 -1.84 -21.68 32.89
N GLY A 179 -1.04 -22.56 32.28
CA GLY A 179 -1.54 -23.79 31.64
C GLY A 179 -2.34 -23.53 30.35
N ILE A 180 -2.12 -22.38 29.69
CA ILE A 180 -2.80 -22.04 28.43
C ILE A 180 -1.82 -22.24 27.28
N GLU A 181 -2.17 -23.10 26.33
CA GLU A 181 -1.42 -23.32 25.09
C GLU A 181 -1.72 -22.21 24.07
N LEU A 182 -0.69 -21.77 23.34
CA LEU A 182 -0.81 -20.74 22.30
C LEU A 182 -0.44 -21.32 20.94
N LEU A 183 -1.41 -21.34 20.02
CA LEU A 183 -1.19 -21.56 18.60
C LEU A 183 -1.25 -20.22 17.85
N VAL A 184 -0.18 -19.86 17.15
CA VAL A 184 -0.10 -18.65 16.32
C VAL A 184 -0.37 -18.99 14.86
N ALA A 185 -1.52 -18.58 14.35
CA ALA A 185 -1.85 -18.71 12.92
C ALA A 185 -1.32 -17.50 12.14
N VAL A 186 -0.34 -17.72 11.26
CA VAL A 186 0.26 -16.67 10.44
C VAL A 186 -0.45 -16.59 9.10
N VAL A 187 -1.23 -15.53 8.90
CA VAL A 187 -2.00 -15.31 7.67
C VAL A 187 -1.08 -14.71 6.59
N PRO A 188 -0.99 -15.31 5.40
CA PRO A 188 -0.19 -14.75 4.31
C PRO A 188 -0.80 -13.47 3.75
N ASP A 189 0.01 -12.74 2.97
CA ASP A 189 -0.46 -11.55 2.25
C ASP A 189 -1.38 -11.93 1.09
N LYS A 190 -2.36 -11.08 0.79
CA LYS A 190 -3.21 -11.25 -0.38
C LYS A 190 -2.41 -11.25 -1.67
N SER A 191 -1.45 -10.32 -1.81
CA SER A 191 -0.54 -10.19 -2.97
C SER A 191 0.34 -11.42 -3.20
N ARG A 192 0.56 -12.25 -2.18
CA ARG A 192 1.29 -13.52 -2.31
C ARG A 192 0.40 -14.62 -2.88
N ILE A 193 -0.79 -14.78 -2.32
CA ILE A 193 -1.68 -15.89 -2.69
C ILE A 193 -2.39 -15.61 -4.02
N ALA A 194 -2.90 -14.39 -4.20
CA ALA A 194 -3.54 -13.92 -5.43
C ALA A 194 -2.53 -13.28 -6.40
N ALA A 195 -1.33 -13.84 -6.53
CA ALA A 195 -0.24 -13.26 -7.33
C ALA A 195 -0.59 -13.08 -8.82
N THR A 196 -1.42 -13.97 -9.37
CA THR A 196 -1.95 -13.88 -10.75
C THR A 196 -2.83 -12.65 -10.97
N ARG A 197 -3.28 -12.01 -9.88
CA ARG A 197 -4.15 -10.82 -9.92
C ARG A 197 -3.40 -9.50 -9.74
N LEU A 198 -2.07 -9.53 -9.65
CA LEU A 198 -1.25 -8.33 -9.55
C LEU A 198 -1.20 -7.49 -10.84
N CYS A 199 -1.36 -8.09 -12.03
CA CYS A 199 -1.36 -7.41 -13.34
C CYS A 199 -0.44 -6.17 -13.45
N GLY A 200 0.87 -6.35 -13.28
CA GLY A 200 1.86 -5.27 -13.40
C GLY A 200 2.31 -4.65 -12.07
N LEU A 201 1.65 -4.97 -10.95
CA LEU A 201 2.17 -4.64 -9.63
C LEU A 201 3.39 -5.51 -9.29
N TYR A 202 4.55 -4.88 -9.16
CA TYR A 202 5.77 -5.55 -8.72
C TYR A 202 5.76 -5.74 -7.20
N ARG A 203 5.91 -6.99 -6.76
CA ARG A 203 6.15 -7.35 -5.35
C ARG A 203 7.62 -7.73 -5.17
N PRO A 204 8.41 -6.98 -4.38
CA PRO A 204 9.83 -7.26 -4.20
C PRO A 204 10.12 -8.68 -3.69
N ASP A 205 11.12 -9.33 -4.26
CA ASP A 205 11.45 -10.74 -3.97
C ASP A 205 11.87 -10.96 -2.51
N VAL A 206 12.48 -9.95 -1.88
CA VAL A 206 12.84 -9.98 -0.46
C VAL A 206 11.62 -10.20 0.45
N LEU A 207 10.41 -9.89 -0.01
CA LEU A 207 9.18 -10.13 0.74
C LEU A 207 8.66 -11.58 0.60
N GLN A 208 9.23 -12.40 -0.29
CA GLN A 208 8.75 -13.76 -0.52
C GLN A 208 8.97 -14.68 0.67
N THR A 209 10.13 -14.64 1.31
CA THR A 209 10.45 -15.57 2.40
C THR A 209 10.01 -15.07 3.79
N ARG A 210 9.46 -13.85 3.90
CA ARG A 210 9.18 -13.20 5.20
C ARG A 210 8.29 -14.01 6.14
N VAL A 211 7.22 -14.61 5.62
CA VAL A 211 6.24 -15.35 6.41
C VAL A 211 6.86 -16.66 6.90
N GLN A 212 7.55 -17.36 6.01
CA GLN A 212 8.25 -18.60 6.33
C GLN A 212 9.33 -18.38 7.39
N HIS A 213 10.21 -17.39 7.20
CA HIS A 213 11.28 -17.08 8.16
C HIS A 213 10.70 -16.69 9.53
N TRP A 214 9.72 -15.79 9.57
CA TRP A 214 9.14 -15.36 10.84
C TRP A 214 8.42 -16.50 11.57
N THR A 215 7.77 -17.41 10.83
CA THR A 215 7.15 -18.61 11.41
C THR A 215 8.22 -19.57 11.96
N GLN A 216 9.31 -19.78 11.23
CA GLN A 216 10.45 -20.59 11.68
C GLN A 216 11.11 -20.02 12.95
N ASP A 217 11.27 -18.70 13.03
CA ASP A 217 11.81 -18.03 14.22
C ASP A 217 10.93 -18.28 15.46
N LEU A 218 9.60 -18.24 15.31
CA LEU A 218 8.66 -18.57 16.38
C LEU A 218 8.74 -20.04 16.79
N GLN A 219 8.76 -20.95 15.81
CA GLN A 219 8.86 -22.40 16.05
C GLN A 219 10.17 -22.76 16.75
N ALA A 220 11.30 -22.17 16.33
CA ALA A 220 12.61 -22.38 16.96
C ALA A 220 12.64 -21.89 18.42
N ALA A 221 11.79 -20.92 18.77
CA ALA A 221 11.63 -20.44 20.15
C ALA A 221 10.62 -21.26 20.97
N GLY A 222 10.08 -22.36 20.42
CA GLY A 222 9.11 -23.23 21.09
C GLY A 222 7.68 -22.69 21.12
N VAL A 223 7.35 -21.76 20.22
CA VAL A 223 5.97 -21.31 19.99
C VAL A 223 5.35 -22.16 18.90
N ASP A 224 4.18 -22.76 19.15
CA ASP A 224 3.42 -23.42 18.11
C ASP A 224 2.90 -22.38 17.12
N ALA A 225 3.44 -22.38 15.90
CA ALA A 225 3.07 -21.45 14.84
C ALA A 225 2.76 -22.20 13.54
N LEU A 226 1.70 -21.79 12.85
CA LEU A 226 1.21 -22.37 11.62
C LEU A 226 1.22 -21.31 10.51
N ASP A 227 2.05 -21.51 9.49
CA ASP A 227 2.01 -20.71 8.25
C ASP A 227 0.82 -21.17 7.39
N LEU A 228 -0.13 -20.25 7.16
CA LEU A 228 -1.33 -20.53 6.36
C LEU A 228 -1.11 -20.35 4.85
N THR A 229 0.11 -20.11 4.38
CA THR A 229 0.42 -20.05 2.94
C THR A 229 0.05 -21.34 2.22
N ALA A 230 0.51 -22.49 2.73
CA ALA A 230 0.25 -23.79 2.10
C ALA A 230 -1.24 -24.14 1.95
N PRO A 231 -2.12 -23.98 2.98
CA PRO A 231 -3.55 -24.24 2.80
C PRO A 231 -4.28 -23.22 1.91
N LEU A 232 -3.77 -21.99 1.77
CA LEU A 232 -4.40 -20.96 0.92
C LEU A 232 -3.91 -20.99 -0.52
N GLN A 233 -2.68 -21.46 -0.78
CA GLN A 233 -2.06 -21.45 -2.10
C GLN A 233 -2.91 -22.14 -3.20
N PRO A 234 -3.54 -23.31 -2.97
CA PRO A 234 -4.34 -23.99 -3.99
C PRO A 234 -5.60 -23.21 -4.41
N LEU A 235 -6.13 -22.34 -3.55
CA LEU A 235 -7.28 -21.50 -3.86
C LEU A 235 -6.91 -20.32 -4.76
N GLY A 236 -5.64 -19.90 -4.75
CA GLY A 236 -5.16 -18.73 -5.50
C GLY A 236 -6.01 -17.49 -5.20
N GLU A 237 -6.50 -16.84 -6.25
CA GLU A 237 -7.37 -15.67 -6.11
C GLU A 237 -8.63 -15.92 -5.27
N ALA A 238 -9.19 -17.14 -5.28
CA ALA A 238 -10.40 -17.44 -4.56
C ALA A 238 -10.21 -17.38 -3.05
N ALA A 239 -8.98 -17.36 -2.53
CA ALA A 239 -8.68 -17.22 -1.11
C ALA A 239 -8.97 -15.81 -0.55
N TYR A 240 -9.06 -14.78 -1.40
CA TYR A 240 -9.24 -13.39 -0.97
C TYR A 240 -10.36 -12.68 -1.71
N LEU A 241 -10.96 -11.72 -1.02
CA LEU A 241 -11.93 -10.79 -1.56
C LEU A 241 -11.23 -9.78 -2.48
N ARG A 242 -11.82 -9.42 -3.62
CA ARG A 242 -11.12 -8.62 -4.66
C ARG A 242 -10.83 -7.18 -4.24
N THR A 243 -11.81 -6.51 -3.62
CA THR A 243 -11.75 -5.11 -3.21
C THR A 243 -11.58 -4.94 -1.70
N ASP A 244 -11.18 -6.01 -1.01
CA ASP A 244 -11.03 -6.04 0.45
C ASP A 244 -9.68 -6.66 0.84
N THR A 245 -9.17 -6.35 2.02
CA THR A 245 -7.94 -6.92 2.59
C THR A 245 -8.14 -8.33 3.14
N HIS A 246 -9.37 -8.71 3.47
CA HIS A 246 -9.68 -9.98 4.11
C HIS A 246 -9.74 -11.14 3.12
N TRP A 247 -9.51 -12.34 3.65
CA TRP A 247 -9.79 -13.59 2.94
C TRP A 247 -11.28 -13.69 2.56
N SER A 248 -11.57 -14.51 1.57
CA SER A 248 -12.93 -14.97 1.28
C SER A 248 -13.38 -16.02 2.29
N GLU A 249 -14.65 -16.43 2.25
CA GLU A 249 -15.12 -17.54 3.08
C GLU A 249 -14.42 -18.86 2.75
N SER A 250 -14.09 -19.10 1.48
CA SER A 250 -13.33 -20.30 1.09
C SER A 250 -11.89 -20.26 1.64
N GLY A 251 -11.25 -19.08 1.63
CA GLY A 251 -9.95 -18.86 2.25
C GLY A 251 -9.99 -19.06 3.77
N ALA A 252 -10.97 -18.46 4.43
CA ALA A 252 -11.18 -18.61 5.87
C ALA A 252 -11.48 -20.07 6.27
N ASN A 253 -12.31 -20.78 5.51
CA ASN A 253 -12.63 -22.18 5.75
C ASN A 253 -11.39 -23.09 5.55
N SER A 254 -10.57 -22.84 4.52
CA SER A 254 -9.31 -23.57 4.33
C SER A 254 -8.35 -23.36 5.51
N ALA A 255 -8.20 -22.11 5.96
CA ALA A 255 -7.42 -21.79 7.15
C ALA A 255 -7.98 -22.46 8.42
N ALA A 256 -9.28 -22.38 8.65
CA ALA A 256 -9.95 -22.97 9.81
C ALA A 256 -9.75 -24.50 9.87
N ARG A 257 -9.81 -25.19 8.72
CA ARG A 257 -9.52 -26.63 8.64
C ARG A 257 -8.08 -26.94 9.02
N ALA A 258 -7.12 -26.17 8.50
CA ALA A 258 -5.71 -26.35 8.83
C ALA A 258 -5.43 -26.10 10.32
N ILE A 259 -6.03 -25.06 10.90
CA ILE A 259 -5.95 -24.74 12.32
C ILE A 259 -6.59 -25.86 13.16
N GLY A 260 -7.79 -26.32 12.81
CA GLY A 260 -8.49 -27.40 13.52
C GLY A 260 -7.68 -28.70 13.55
N LEU A 261 -7.04 -29.07 12.43
CA LEU A 261 -6.12 -30.21 12.38
C LEU A 261 -4.92 -30.03 13.30
N GLN A 262 -4.37 -28.82 13.41
CA GLN A 262 -3.24 -28.54 14.31
C GLN A 262 -3.65 -28.65 15.78
N VAL A 263 -4.84 -28.15 16.14
CA VAL A 263 -5.41 -28.27 17.49
C VAL A 263 -5.64 -29.75 17.86
N GLN A 264 -6.18 -30.55 16.93
CA GLN A 264 -6.37 -31.99 17.14
C GLN A 264 -5.04 -32.73 17.33
N LYS A 265 -4.00 -32.39 16.55
CA LYS A 265 -2.66 -32.96 16.71
C LYS A 265 -2.02 -32.63 18.06
N ALA A 266 -2.36 -31.49 18.66
CA ALA A 266 -1.94 -31.12 20.00
C ALA A 266 -2.69 -31.89 21.11
N GLY A 267 -3.63 -32.78 20.75
CA GLY A 267 -4.44 -33.53 21.71
C GLY A 267 -5.51 -32.69 22.41
N ILE A 268 -5.74 -31.45 21.95
CA ILE A 268 -6.76 -30.57 22.51
C ILE A 268 -8.12 -30.95 21.93
N GLN A 269 -9.06 -31.29 22.81
CA GLN A 269 -10.44 -31.56 22.44
C GLN A 269 -11.35 -30.46 22.99
N ALA A 270 -12.34 -30.04 22.20
CA ALA A 270 -13.36 -29.11 22.69
C ALA A 270 -14.19 -29.77 23.80
N THR A 271 -14.28 -29.12 24.95
CA THR A 271 -15.08 -29.59 26.08
C THR A 271 -15.95 -28.44 26.60
N PRO A 272 -17.29 -28.55 26.54
CA PRO A 272 -18.05 -29.63 25.90
C PRO A 272 -17.91 -29.63 24.37
N GLN A 273 -18.12 -30.79 23.76
CA GLN A 273 -18.30 -30.88 22.31
C GLN A 273 -19.60 -30.17 21.93
N ARG A 274 -19.54 -29.33 20.89
CA ARG A 274 -20.68 -28.56 20.38
C ARG A 274 -20.88 -28.85 18.91
N GLN A 275 -22.13 -28.81 18.48
CA GLN A 275 -22.52 -28.96 17.09
C GLN A 275 -22.94 -27.60 16.54
N PHE A 276 -22.62 -27.35 15.28
CA PHE A 276 -22.93 -26.11 14.61
C PHE A 276 -23.69 -26.40 13.32
N GLN A 277 -24.73 -25.61 13.07
CA GLN A 277 -25.40 -25.57 11.79
C GLN A 277 -24.81 -24.45 10.94
N ILE A 278 -24.55 -24.77 9.68
CA ILE A 278 -23.98 -23.87 8.69
C ILE A 278 -25.05 -23.60 7.64
N GLN A 279 -25.42 -22.33 7.46
CA GLN A 279 -26.40 -21.90 6.46
C GLN A 279 -25.77 -20.87 5.52
N THR A 280 -25.73 -21.17 4.23
CA THR A 280 -25.36 -20.20 3.20
C THR A 280 -26.54 -19.27 2.92
N LEU A 281 -26.31 -17.98 3.12
CA LEU A 281 -27.27 -16.91 2.85
C LEU A 281 -27.28 -16.55 1.36
N PRO A 282 -28.34 -15.88 0.87
CA PRO A 282 -28.36 -15.36 -0.49
C PRO A 282 -27.16 -14.45 -0.79
N ILE A 283 -26.75 -14.44 -2.06
CA ILE A 283 -25.68 -13.56 -2.54
C ILE A 283 -26.09 -12.10 -2.30
N ALA A 284 -25.21 -11.34 -1.67
CA ALA A 284 -25.37 -9.90 -1.45
C ALA A 284 -24.11 -9.15 -1.87
N GLU A 285 -24.27 -7.90 -2.32
CA GLU A 285 -23.13 -7.02 -2.56
C GLU A 285 -22.38 -6.75 -1.25
N ARG A 286 -21.05 -6.78 -1.34
CA ARG A 286 -20.15 -6.47 -0.24
C ARG A 286 -19.21 -5.34 -0.65
N PRO A 287 -19.38 -4.13 -0.08
CA PRO A 287 -18.39 -3.08 -0.25
C PRO A 287 -17.09 -3.50 0.46
N GLY A 288 -15.97 -3.44 -0.26
CA GLY A 288 -14.68 -3.85 0.26
C GLY A 288 -13.95 -2.73 1.00
N ASP A 289 -13.22 -3.07 2.05
CA ASP A 289 -12.51 -2.07 2.87
C ASP A 289 -11.45 -1.27 2.11
N LEU A 290 -10.86 -1.81 1.03
CA LEU A 290 -9.87 -1.11 0.21
C LEU A 290 -10.49 0.07 -0.55
N VAL A 291 -11.79 0.04 -0.85
CA VAL A 291 -12.49 1.19 -1.46
C VAL A 291 -12.53 2.37 -0.49
N ARG A 292 -12.82 2.08 0.79
CA ARG A 292 -12.75 3.07 1.87
C ARG A 292 -11.32 3.54 2.12
N LEU A 293 -10.33 2.64 2.10
CA LEU A 293 -8.92 3.01 2.26
C LEU A 293 -8.39 3.85 1.10
N ALA A 294 -9.00 3.73 -0.08
CA ALA A 294 -8.76 4.60 -1.23
C ALA A 294 -9.47 5.97 -1.13
N GLY A 295 -10.35 6.17 -0.14
CA GLY A 295 -11.12 7.41 0.04
C GLY A 295 -12.23 7.57 -1.00
N LEU A 296 -12.81 6.47 -1.47
CA LEU A 296 -13.82 6.44 -2.54
C LEU A 296 -15.21 6.00 -2.05
N ASP A 297 -15.35 5.66 -0.77
CA ASP A 297 -16.59 5.18 -0.17
C ASP A 297 -17.73 6.22 -0.12
N TRP A 298 -17.39 7.51 -0.27
CA TRP A 298 -18.36 8.60 -0.35
C TRP A 298 -18.98 8.77 -1.74
N LEU A 299 -18.41 8.15 -2.79
CA LEU A 299 -18.98 8.18 -4.14
C LEU A 299 -20.21 7.27 -4.22
N PRO A 300 -21.17 7.51 -5.14
CA PRO A 300 -22.18 6.52 -5.50
C PRO A 300 -21.54 5.19 -5.91
N SER A 301 -22.16 4.05 -5.57
CA SER A 301 -21.58 2.71 -5.82
C SER A 301 -21.24 2.44 -7.28
N SER A 302 -22.01 3.00 -8.22
CA SER A 302 -21.77 2.90 -9.67
C SER A 302 -20.48 3.59 -10.14
N LEU A 303 -19.93 4.50 -9.33
CA LEU A 303 -18.70 5.25 -9.61
C LEU A 303 -17.49 4.72 -8.81
N GLN A 304 -17.71 3.77 -7.90
CA GLN A 304 -16.65 3.12 -7.14
C GLN A 304 -16.00 1.98 -7.94
N PRO A 305 -14.82 1.46 -7.53
CA PRO A 305 -14.38 0.15 -7.95
C PRO A 305 -15.50 -0.88 -7.77
N ALA A 306 -15.78 -1.67 -8.81
CA ALA A 306 -16.93 -2.57 -8.84
C ALA A 306 -16.97 -3.45 -7.58
N PRO A 307 -18.07 -3.41 -6.80
CA PRO A 307 -18.22 -4.26 -5.65
C PRO A 307 -18.22 -5.72 -6.08
N GLN A 308 -17.92 -6.59 -5.13
CA GLN A 308 -18.08 -8.02 -5.31
C GLN A 308 -19.33 -8.47 -4.57
N SER A 309 -19.94 -9.53 -5.04
CA SER A 309 -21.07 -10.15 -4.36
C SER A 309 -20.65 -11.48 -3.77
N VAL A 310 -21.05 -11.74 -2.53
CA VAL A 310 -20.72 -12.97 -1.81
C VAL A 310 -21.96 -13.54 -1.16
N ALA A 311 -22.07 -14.87 -1.16
CA ALA A 311 -23.00 -15.58 -0.30
C ALA A 311 -22.33 -15.74 1.07
N ALA A 312 -22.84 -15.04 2.08
CA ALA A 312 -22.29 -15.14 3.42
C ALA A 312 -22.78 -16.41 4.11
N THR A 313 -21.95 -17.01 4.96
CA THR A 313 -22.33 -18.18 5.75
C THR A 313 -22.66 -17.76 7.18
N GLN A 314 -23.86 -18.11 7.63
CA GLN A 314 -24.25 -17.99 9.03
C GLN A 314 -23.94 -19.31 9.75
N ILE A 315 -23.27 -19.21 10.90
CA ILE A 315 -22.94 -20.34 11.76
C ILE A 315 -23.69 -20.16 13.08
N THR A 316 -24.56 -21.12 13.40
CA THR A 316 -25.36 -21.12 14.62
C THR A 316 -25.03 -22.36 15.44
N GLU A 317 -24.72 -22.19 16.72
CA GLU A 317 -24.57 -23.31 17.64
C GLU A 317 -25.94 -23.99 17.82
N LEU A 318 -25.97 -25.31 17.63
CA LEU A 318 -27.17 -26.09 17.90
C LEU A 318 -27.33 -26.23 19.42
N ALA A 319 -28.54 -25.95 19.91
CA ALA A 319 -28.85 -26.17 21.31
C ALA A 319 -28.55 -27.64 21.65
N SER A 320 -27.79 -27.86 22.72
CA SER A 320 -27.60 -29.22 23.25
C SER A 320 -28.96 -29.69 23.74
N GLU A 321 -29.46 -30.83 23.26
CA GLU A 321 -30.61 -31.50 23.88
C GLU A 321 -30.22 -31.83 25.32
N SER A 322 -30.54 -30.94 26.25
CA SER A 322 -30.59 -31.25 27.67
C SER A 322 -31.65 -32.32 27.81
N ALA A 323 -31.24 -33.50 28.28
CA ALA A 323 -32.09 -34.65 28.57
C ALA A 323 -33.38 -34.21 29.29
N ALA A 324 -34.45 -34.03 28.52
CA ALA A 324 -35.81 -33.98 29.01
C ALA A 324 -36.34 -35.41 28.90
N GLY A 325 -36.13 -36.21 29.95
CA GLY A 325 -36.65 -37.58 30.01
C GLY A 325 -35.93 -38.43 31.04
N GLY A 326 -36.52 -38.56 32.22
CA GLY A 326 -36.09 -39.45 33.30
C GLY A 326 -36.60 -38.99 34.64
#